data_AF-A0A520IJG6-F1
#
_entry.id   AF-A0A520IJG6-F1
#
_cell.length_a   1.000
_cell.length_b   1.000
_cell.length_c   1.000
_cell.angle_alpha   90.00
_cell.angle_beta   90.00
_cell.angle_gamma   90.00
#
_symmetry.space_group_name_H-M   'P 1'
#
loop_
_entity.id
_entity.type
_entity.pdbx_description
1 polymer ?
#
loop_
_entity_poly.entity_id
_entity_poly.type
_entity_poly.pdbx_seq_one_letter_code
_entity_poly.pdbx_strand_id
1 'polypeptide(L)'
;MHIRFTVKSAALAGMFTAAASISAQSPMSVNAPPPPPPAKVATMPARAAADMQAVLDQLPRLAAKPIETLTPVKARNQPSAADAAMAVMHAKRMSTAPDPAVVTMDMAYGPDPMQFARIYKPAGAPSGTPMPVIVYYHGGGWVIAD
;
A
#
# COMPACT_ATOMS: atom_id res chain seq x y z
N MET A 1 -61.39 -19.54 -37.48
CA MET A 1 -60.95 -18.15 -37.72
C MET A 1 -59.43 -18.14 -37.56
N HIS A 2 -58.67 -18.19 -38.66
CA HIS A 2 -57.22 -18.36 -38.67
C HIS A 2 -56.52 -17.00 -38.77
N ILE A 3 -55.83 -16.57 -37.72
CA ILE A 3 -55.07 -15.31 -37.68
C ILE A 3 -53.62 -15.62 -38.08
N ARG A 4 -53.20 -15.06 -39.22
CA ARG A 4 -51.80 -15.12 -39.70
C ARG A 4 -51.02 -13.96 -39.10
N PHE A 5 -49.95 -14.25 -38.37
CA PHE A 5 -48.97 -13.26 -37.94
C PHE A 5 -47.86 -13.14 -39.00
N THR A 6 -47.70 -11.94 -39.56
CA THR A 6 -46.57 -11.57 -40.44
C THR A 6 -45.43 -11.03 -39.57
N VAL A 7 -44.29 -11.72 -39.55
CA VAL A 7 -43.06 -11.23 -38.92
C VAL A 7 -42.39 -10.26 -39.89
N LYS A 8 -42.21 -8.99 -39.50
CA LYS A 8 -41.37 -8.04 -40.22
C LYS A 8 -39.94 -8.14 -39.66
N SER A 9 -39.01 -8.62 -40.47
CA SER A 9 -37.58 -8.63 -40.14
C SER A 9 -37.03 -7.20 -40.16
N ALA A 10 -36.50 -6.73 -39.03
CA ALA A 10 -35.69 -5.51 -38.96
C ALA A 10 -34.22 -5.90 -39.14
N ALA A 11 -33.58 -5.39 -40.19
CA ALA A 11 -32.14 -5.56 -40.42
C ALA A 11 -31.37 -4.64 -39.46
N LEU A 12 -30.54 -5.23 -38.59
CA LEU A 12 -29.63 -4.52 -37.70
C LEU A 12 -28.33 -4.25 -38.48
N ALA A 13 -28.09 -3.00 -38.87
CA ALA A 13 -26.83 -2.58 -39.46
C ALA A 13 -25.74 -2.52 -38.38
N GLY A 14 -24.87 -3.53 -38.33
CA GLY A 14 -23.71 -3.57 -37.45
C GLY A 14 -22.63 -2.60 -37.91
N MET A 15 -22.32 -1.61 -37.09
CA MET A 15 -21.22 -0.67 -37.31
C MET A 15 -19.93 -1.28 -36.72
N PHE A 16 -19.09 -1.88 -37.56
CA PHE A 16 -17.77 -2.37 -37.16
C PHE A 16 -16.80 -1.17 -37.06
N THR A 17 -16.47 -0.76 -35.83
CA THR A 17 -15.33 0.13 -35.60
C THR A 17 -14.04 -0.68 -35.68
N ALA A 18 -13.23 -0.45 -36.72
CA ALA A 18 -11.88 -0.99 -36.80
C ALA A 18 -11.00 -0.31 -35.73
N ALA A 19 -10.59 -1.06 -34.71
CA ALA A 19 -9.53 -0.63 -33.81
C ALA A 19 -8.20 -0.68 -34.58
N ALA A 20 -7.63 0.48 -34.90
CA ALA A 20 -6.27 0.55 -35.40
C ALA A 20 -5.32 0.20 -34.26
N SER A 21 -4.64 -0.95 -34.36
CA SER A 21 -3.53 -1.31 -33.48
C SER A 21 -2.41 -0.29 -33.69
N ILE A 22 -2.23 0.63 -32.74
CA ILE A 22 -1.07 1.51 -32.70
C ILE A 22 0.11 0.68 -32.22
N SER A 23 0.84 0.10 -33.17
CA SER A 23 2.14 -0.51 -32.90
C SER A 23 3.16 0.59 -32.70
N ALA A 24 3.50 0.90 -31.45
CA ALA A 24 4.67 1.71 -31.12
C ALA A 24 5.93 0.90 -31.46
N GLN A 25 6.38 0.96 -32.71
CA GLN A 25 7.68 0.42 -33.10
C GLN A 25 8.74 1.47 -32.82
N SER A 26 9.47 1.30 -31.71
CA SER A 26 10.73 2.00 -31.49
C SER A 26 11.68 1.66 -32.64
N PRO A 27 12.33 2.63 -33.31
CA PRO A 27 13.37 2.31 -34.28
C PRO A 27 14.56 1.70 -33.51
N MET A 28 14.75 0.39 -33.64
CA MET A 28 15.91 -0.36 -33.12
C MET A 28 17.22 -0.02 -33.88
N SER A 29 17.42 1.24 -34.24
CA SER A 29 18.66 1.69 -34.89
C SER A 29 19.73 1.87 -33.81
N VAL A 30 20.82 1.11 -33.91
CA VAL A 30 22.01 1.27 -33.06
C VAL A 30 22.74 2.62 -33.26
N ASN A 31 22.39 3.35 -34.33
CA ASN A 31 22.91 4.68 -34.64
C ASN A 31 21.94 5.81 -34.26
N ALA A 32 20.83 5.51 -33.57
CA ALA A 32 19.92 6.55 -33.10
C ALA A 32 20.59 7.38 -31.98
N PRO A 33 20.53 8.72 -32.05
CA PRO A 33 20.89 9.55 -30.91
C PRO A 33 20.07 9.13 -29.68
N PRO A 34 20.66 9.09 -28.48
CA PRO A 34 19.90 8.81 -27.28
C PRO A 34 18.74 9.81 -27.16
N PRO A 35 17.55 9.36 -26.73
CA PRO A 35 16.44 10.27 -26.54
C PRO A 35 16.86 11.40 -25.59
N PRO A 36 16.40 12.64 -25.82
CA PRO A 36 16.69 13.73 -24.90
C PRO A 36 16.26 13.33 -23.49
N PRO A 37 17.01 13.72 -22.44
CA PRO A 37 16.60 13.46 -21.07
C PRO A 37 15.16 13.96 -20.88
N PRO A 38 14.28 13.19 -20.24
CA PRO A 38 12.95 13.68 -19.93
C PRO A 38 13.09 14.99 -19.16
N ALA A 39 12.26 15.99 -19.51
CA ALA A 39 12.25 17.26 -18.80
C ALA A 39 12.13 16.97 -17.29
N LYS A 40 12.93 17.67 -16.47
CA LYS A 40 12.74 17.66 -15.01
C LYS A 40 11.38 18.28 -14.72
N VAL A 41 10.33 17.48 -14.74
CA VAL A 41 9.08 17.84 -14.11
C VAL A 41 9.41 17.87 -12.63
N ALA A 42 9.52 19.06 -12.06
CA ALA A 42 9.42 19.21 -10.62
C ALA A 42 8.00 18.77 -10.26
N THR A 43 7.79 17.47 -10.05
CA THR A 43 6.58 16.98 -9.42
C THR A 43 6.67 17.46 -7.99
N MET A 44 6.12 18.65 -7.72
CA MET A 44 5.77 18.99 -6.36
C MET A 44 4.94 17.81 -5.85
N PRO A 45 5.34 17.15 -4.76
CA PRO A 45 4.56 16.06 -4.23
C PRO A 45 3.14 16.58 -3.99
N ALA A 46 2.15 15.74 -4.30
CA ALA A 46 0.76 16.10 -4.06
C ALA A 46 0.60 16.54 -2.60
N ARG A 47 -0.23 17.56 -2.36
CA ARG A 47 -0.49 18.03 -1.00
C ARG A 47 -1.04 16.87 -0.18
N ALA A 48 -0.52 16.68 1.03
CA ALA A 48 -1.02 15.67 1.95
C ALA A 48 -2.52 15.89 2.23
N ALA A 49 -3.26 14.79 2.37
CA ALA A 49 -4.61 14.84 2.91
C ALA A 49 -4.60 15.44 4.33
N ALA A 50 -5.72 15.99 4.79
CA ALA A 50 -5.77 16.77 6.03
C ALA A 50 -5.38 15.96 7.28
N ASP A 51 -5.70 14.66 7.30
CA ASP A 51 -5.29 13.72 8.34
C ASP A 51 -3.78 13.47 8.33
N MET A 52 -3.20 13.22 7.16
CA MET A 52 -1.75 13.05 7.02
C MET A 52 -1.00 14.35 7.35
N GLN A 53 -1.55 15.51 6.97
CA GLN A 53 -0.96 16.81 7.32
C GLN A 53 -0.87 16.98 8.85
N ALA A 54 -1.89 16.57 9.60
CA ALA A 54 -1.84 16.63 11.06
C ALA A 54 -0.72 15.75 11.65
N VAL A 55 -0.46 14.58 11.05
CA VAL A 55 0.66 13.71 11.46
C VAL A 55 2.00 14.37 11.13
N LEU A 56 2.14 14.97 9.94
CA LEU A 56 3.35 15.70 9.56
C LEU A 56 3.61 16.93 10.44
N ASP A 57 2.56 17.62 10.89
CA ASP A 57 2.67 18.77 11.81
C ASP A 57 3.06 18.32 13.24
N GLN A 58 2.69 17.09 13.62
CA GLN A 58 3.01 16.51 14.92
C GLN A 58 4.43 15.93 14.97
N LEU A 59 4.89 15.30 13.88
CA LEU A 59 6.19 14.64 13.79
C LEU A 59 7.39 15.48 14.26
N PRO A 60 7.60 16.74 13.83
CA PRO A 60 8.75 17.53 14.28
C PRO A 60 8.71 17.85 15.78
N ARG A 61 7.54 17.78 16.43
CA ARG A 61 7.40 18.01 17.88
C ARG A 61 7.97 16.86 18.71
N LEU A 62 8.15 15.69 18.10
CA LEU A 62 8.80 14.54 18.74
C LEU A 62 10.32 14.70 18.82
N ALA A 63 10.90 15.68 18.12
CA ALA A 63 12.31 16.04 18.18
C ALA A 63 13.29 14.86 17.92
N ALA A 64 12.90 13.95 17.01
CA ALA A 64 13.77 12.87 16.56
C ALA A 64 15.01 13.43 15.84
N LYS A 65 16.18 12.84 16.07
CA LYS A 65 17.44 13.21 15.41
C LYS A 65 17.54 12.52 14.04
N PRO A 66 18.27 13.11 13.08
CA PRO A 66 18.52 12.46 11.79
C PRO A 66 19.16 11.08 11.98
N ILE A 67 18.55 10.06 11.36
CA ILE A 67 18.81 8.64 11.66
C ILE A 67 20.24 8.23 11.31
N GLU A 68 20.80 8.80 10.25
CA GLU A 68 22.16 8.57 9.76
C GLU A 68 23.26 9.06 10.72
N THR A 69 22.89 9.85 11.74
CA THR A 69 23.82 10.32 12.77
C THR A 69 23.88 9.41 14.00
N LEU A 70 23.13 8.30 13.99
CA LEU A 70 22.91 7.43 15.15
C LEU A 70 23.48 6.03 14.94
N THR A 71 23.73 5.33 16.05
CA THR A 71 23.90 3.88 16.02
C THR A 71 22.54 3.20 15.83
N PRO A 72 22.46 1.96 15.29
CA PRO A 72 21.20 1.24 15.12
C PRO A 72 20.36 1.13 16.39
N VAL A 73 21.00 0.87 17.54
CA VAL A 73 20.32 0.79 18.84
C VAL A 73 19.69 2.15 19.22
N LYS A 74 20.40 3.26 18.99
CA LYS A 74 19.85 4.60 19.25
C LYS A 74 18.74 4.97 18.27
N ALA A 75 18.84 4.53 17.01
CA ALA A 75 17.81 4.75 16.01
C ALA A 75 16.50 4.03 16.34
N ARG A 76 16.56 2.77 16.81
CA ARG A 76 15.38 1.98 17.23
C ARG A 76 14.60 2.59 18.38
N ASN A 77 15.28 3.32 19.26
CA ASN A 77 14.69 3.91 20.46
C ASN A 77 14.14 5.33 20.22
N GLN A 78 14.20 5.85 19.00
CA GLN A 78 13.68 7.19 18.70
C GLN A 78 12.19 7.17 18.41
N PRO A 79 11.47 8.27 18.70
CA PRO A 79 10.12 8.45 18.20
C PRO A 79 10.05 8.37 16.68
N SER A 80 8.95 7.79 16.19
CA SER A 80 8.71 7.47 14.80
C SER A 80 7.49 8.23 14.23
N ALA A 81 7.23 8.04 12.94
CA ALA A 81 5.98 8.50 12.34
C ALA A 81 4.73 7.83 12.96
N ALA A 82 4.85 6.60 13.46
CA ALA A 82 3.76 5.92 14.15
C ALA A 82 3.41 6.62 15.48
N ASP A 83 4.42 7.10 16.22
CA ASP A 83 4.20 7.87 17.45
C ASP A 83 3.50 9.21 17.17
N ALA A 84 3.84 9.86 16.06
CA ALA A 84 3.15 11.08 15.63
C ALA A 84 1.68 10.80 15.29
N ALA A 85 1.40 9.69 14.59
CA ALA A 85 0.04 9.26 14.29
C ALA A 85 -0.75 8.93 15.57
N MET A 86 -0.17 8.19 16.51
CA MET A 86 -0.78 7.91 17.82
C MET A 86 -1.09 9.20 18.57
N ALA A 87 -0.16 10.16 18.61
CA ALA A 87 -0.39 11.45 19.27
C ALA A 87 -1.57 12.23 18.64
N VAL A 88 -1.70 12.22 17.31
CA VAL A 88 -2.86 12.81 16.62
C VAL A 88 -4.16 12.09 16.98
N MET A 89 -4.15 10.75 17.00
CA MET A 89 -5.32 9.95 17.40
C MET A 89 -5.76 10.26 18.83
N HIS A 90 -4.81 10.33 19.77
CA HIS A 90 -5.06 10.71 21.16
C HIS A 90 -5.65 12.12 21.28
N ALA A 91 -5.10 13.10 20.56
CA ALA A 91 -5.63 14.47 20.56
C ALA A 91 -7.08 14.53 20.05
N LYS A 92 -7.45 13.64 19.11
CA LYS A 92 -8.80 13.49 18.58
C LYS A 92 -9.69 12.55 19.41
N ARG A 93 -9.22 12.05 20.55
CA ARG A 93 -9.91 11.08 21.42
C ARG A 93 -10.32 9.80 20.67
N MET A 94 -9.51 9.39 19.70
CA MET A 94 -9.67 8.11 19.01
C MET A 94 -8.96 7.01 19.81
N SER A 95 -9.52 5.79 19.75
CA SER A 95 -8.86 4.63 20.36
C SER A 95 -7.62 4.24 19.56
N THR A 96 -6.51 4.02 20.26
CA THR A 96 -5.28 3.40 19.73
C THR A 96 -5.14 1.95 20.18
N ALA A 97 -6.17 1.40 20.84
CA ALA A 97 -6.16 0.00 21.27
C ALA A 97 -6.19 -0.94 20.05
N PRO A 98 -5.55 -2.12 20.15
CA PRO A 98 -5.69 -3.17 19.14
C PRO A 98 -7.14 -3.53 18.88
N ASP A 99 -7.45 -3.97 17.64
CA ASP A 99 -8.78 -4.42 17.27
C ASP A 99 -9.15 -5.69 18.07
N PRO A 100 -10.23 -5.67 18.88
CA PRO A 100 -10.65 -6.84 19.67
C PRO A 100 -11.12 -8.01 18.80
N ALA A 101 -11.38 -7.81 17.51
CA ALA A 101 -11.68 -8.89 16.57
C ALA A 101 -10.44 -9.69 16.15
N VAL A 102 -9.24 -9.33 16.62
CA VAL A 102 -7.97 -9.99 16.29
C VAL A 102 -7.35 -10.62 17.53
N VAL A 103 -7.05 -11.91 17.45
CA VAL A 103 -6.20 -12.61 18.42
C VAL A 103 -4.76 -12.64 17.91
N THR A 104 -3.81 -12.41 18.82
CA THR A 104 -2.39 -12.32 18.52
C THR A 104 -1.63 -13.42 19.28
N MET A 105 -0.70 -14.08 18.61
CA MET A 105 0.24 -15.00 19.24
C MET A 105 1.62 -14.86 18.62
N ASP A 106 2.67 -15.00 19.42
CA ASP A 106 4.05 -15.04 18.93
C ASP A 106 4.49 -16.50 18.77
N MET A 107 5.10 -16.82 17.62
CA MET A 107 5.58 -18.15 17.26
C MET A 107 7.06 -18.08 16.89
N ALA A 108 7.91 -18.73 17.68
CA ALA A 108 9.33 -18.85 17.37
C ALA A 108 9.55 -19.67 16.10
N TYR A 109 10.49 -19.24 15.26
CA TYR A 109 10.92 -19.99 14.06
C TYR A 109 12.41 -20.32 14.05
N GLY A 110 13.14 -19.94 15.11
CA GLY A 110 14.56 -20.21 15.26
C GLY A 110 15.01 -20.15 16.72
N PRO A 111 16.31 -20.41 16.99
CA PRO A 111 16.85 -20.47 18.35
C PRO A 111 17.08 -19.09 18.98
N ASP A 112 17.13 -18.02 18.19
CA ASP A 112 17.25 -16.65 18.70
C ASP A 112 15.89 -16.18 19.26
N PRO A 113 15.82 -15.64 20.50
CA PRO A 113 14.58 -15.09 21.05
C PRO A 113 13.91 -14.01 20.19
N MET A 114 14.68 -13.32 19.33
CA MET A 114 14.16 -12.33 18.38
C MET A 114 13.65 -12.94 17.06
N GLN A 115 13.86 -14.25 16.84
CA GLN A 115 13.35 -14.97 15.68
C GLN A 115 11.96 -15.53 15.94
N PHE A 116 10.98 -14.62 16.03
CA PHE A 116 9.57 -14.97 16.13
C PHE A 116 8.76 -14.30 15.02
N ALA A 117 7.70 -14.96 14.61
CA ALA A 117 6.64 -14.38 13.80
C ALA A 117 5.45 -14.06 14.72
N ARG A 118 4.87 -12.88 14.55
CA ARG A 118 3.60 -12.54 15.20
C ARG A 118 2.45 -12.90 14.28
N ILE A 119 1.61 -13.82 14.74
CA ILE A 119 0.42 -14.28 14.02
C ILE A 119 -0.76 -13.45 14.50
N TYR A 120 -1.38 -12.73 13.56
CA TYR A 120 -2.67 -12.07 13.73
C TYR A 120 -3.75 -12.93 13.08
N LYS A 121 -4.77 -13.30 13.84
CA LYS A 121 -5.87 -14.16 13.37
C LYS A 121 -7.22 -13.56 13.78
N PRO A 122 -8.26 -13.61 12.94
CA PRO A 122 -9.61 -13.22 13.36
C PRO A 122 -10.09 -14.08 14.54
N ALA A 123 -10.62 -13.44 15.58
CA ALA A 123 -11.12 -14.11 16.78
C ALA A 123 -12.25 -15.11 16.48
N GLY A 124 -13.09 -14.80 15.47
CA GLY A 124 -14.19 -15.65 15.01
C GLY A 124 -13.82 -16.63 13.89
N ALA A 125 -12.53 -16.86 13.61
CA ALA A 125 -12.12 -17.76 12.53
C ALA A 125 -12.58 -19.21 12.80
N PRO A 126 -13.20 -19.90 11.81
CA PRO A 126 -13.66 -21.28 11.96
C PRO A 126 -12.55 -22.22 12.42
N SER A 127 -12.84 -23.07 13.40
CA SER A 127 -11.89 -24.10 13.84
C SER A 127 -11.73 -25.17 12.76
N GLY A 128 -10.50 -25.66 12.57
CA GLY A 128 -10.18 -26.76 11.66
C GLY A 128 -10.30 -26.47 10.16
N THR A 129 -10.65 -25.25 9.76
CA THR A 129 -10.70 -24.85 8.35
C THR A 129 -9.41 -24.13 7.96
N PRO A 130 -8.67 -24.60 6.94
CA PRO A 130 -7.50 -23.88 6.43
C PRO A 130 -7.89 -22.48 5.93
N MET A 131 -7.08 -21.48 6.27
CA MET A 131 -7.23 -20.11 5.79
C MET A 131 -6.04 -19.74 4.90
N PRO A 132 -6.21 -18.85 3.90
CA PRO A 132 -5.07 -18.23 3.24
C PRO A 132 -4.24 -17.44 4.25
N VAL A 133 -2.93 -17.40 4.03
CA VAL A 133 -1.97 -16.71 4.90
C VAL A 133 -1.35 -15.54 4.14
N ILE A 134 -1.26 -14.40 4.80
CA ILE A 134 -0.45 -13.26 4.36
C ILE A 134 0.83 -13.27 5.18
N VAL A 135 1.97 -13.35 4.51
CA VAL A 135 3.28 -13.18 5.15
C VAL A 135 3.69 -11.72 4.99
N TYR A 136 3.81 -11.02 6.10
CA TYR A 136 4.18 -9.60 6.13
C TYR A 136 5.58 -9.44 6.74
N TYR A 137 6.41 -8.66 6.06
CA TYR A 137 7.72 -8.23 6.55
C TYR A 137 7.64 -6.72 6.79
N HIS A 138 7.92 -6.27 8.01
CA HIS A 138 7.85 -4.85 8.33
C HIS A 138 8.93 -4.06 7.58
N GLY A 139 8.66 -2.76 7.38
CA GLY A 139 9.62 -1.83 6.80
C GLY A 139 10.72 -1.42 7.79
N GLY A 140 11.20 -0.18 7.70
CA GLY A 140 12.22 0.32 8.64
C GLY A 140 13.66 0.16 8.17
N GLY A 141 13.87 -0.13 6.89
CA GLY A 141 15.19 -0.10 6.24
C GLY A 141 16.21 -1.08 6.85
N TRP A 142 15.74 -2.17 7.47
CA TRP A 142 16.55 -3.16 8.18
C TRP A 142 17.27 -2.62 9.42
N VAL A 143 16.86 -1.46 9.92
CA VAL A 143 17.44 -0.82 11.10
C VAL A 143 16.42 -0.64 12.21
N ILE A 144 15.23 -0.09 11.91
CA ILE A 144 14.19 0.28 12.89
C ILE A 144 12.90 -0.54 12.69
N ALA A 145 11.85 -0.23 13.48
CA ALA A 145 10.58 -0.95 13.60
C ALA A 145 10.70 -2.31 14.32
N ASP A 146 9.55 -2.91 14.62
CA ASP A 146 9.34 -4.16 15.35
C ASP A 146 8.07 -4.92 14.87
#